data_AF-A0A381SJ67-F1
#
_entry.id   AF-A0A381SJ67-F1
#
_cell.length_a   1.000
_cell.length_b   1.000
_cell.length_c   1.000
_cell.angle_alpha   90.00
_cell.angle_beta   90.00
_cell.angle_gamma   90.00
#
_symmetry.space_group_name_H-M   'P 1'
#
loop_
_entity.id
_entity.type
_entity.pdbx_description
1 polymer ?
#
loop_
_entity_poly.entity_id
_entity_poly.type
_entity_poly.pdbx_seq_one_letter_code
_entity_poly.pdbx_strand_id
1 'polypeptide(L)'
;WRGLSLGILNEFVNKIYLYKENVSDYYVLIGPSIQSCCFEIKNDVLEHFDSNHYNPSSNDKYKVDLQGWAIDQLVCSGLEREKINVINKCTYCLDTLYHSYRRNGTNAGRMYALAGWSN
;
A
#
# COMPACT_ATOMS: atom_id res chain seq x y z
N TRP A 1 -6.03 -2.32 2.00
CA TRP A 1 -5.81 -3.55 2.77
C TRP A 1 -6.39 -4.76 2.05
N ARG A 2 -7.69 -4.85 1.75
CA ARG A 2 -8.28 -6.02 1.05
C ARG A 2 -7.53 -6.46 -0.22
N GLY A 3 -7.13 -5.52 -1.08
CA GLY A 3 -6.33 -5.86 -2.27
C GLY A 3 -4.96 -6.46 -1.93
N LEU A 4 -4.27 -5.89 -0.93
CA LEU A 4 -2.98 -6.43 -0.44
C LEU A 4 -3.17 -7.79 0.22
N SER A 5 -4.22 -7.98 1.02
CA SER A 5 -4.52 -9.27 1.67
C SER A 5 -4.86 -10.36 0.66
N LEU A 6 -5.42 -9.98 -0.49
CA LEU A 6 -5.72 -10.88 -1.60
C LEU A 6 -4.55 -11.04 -2.60
N GLY A 7 -3.38 -10.47 -2.30
CA GLY A 7 -2.17 -10.69 -3.10
C GLY A 7 -2.13 -9.96 -4.44
N ILE A 8 -2.82 -8.81 -4.60
CA ILE A 8 -2.86 -8.08 -5.87
C ILE A 8 -1.48 -7.74 -6.45
N LEU A 9 -0.48 -7.50 -5.58
CA LEU A 9 0.88 -7.20 -6.01
C LEU A 9 1.61 -8.45 -6.50
N ASN A 10 1.43 -9.59 -5.82
CA ASN A 10 1.98 -10.88 -6.27
C ASN A 10 1.38 -11.25 -7.64
N GLU A 11 0.08 -11.05 -7.83
CA GLU A 11 -0.59 -11.24 -9.12
C GLU A 11 0.01 -10.35 -10.23
N PHE A 12 0.30 -9.09 -9.93
CA PHE A 12 0.99 -8.21 -10.88
C PHE A 12 2.35 -8.78 -11.30
N VAL A 13 3.19 -9.20 -10.36
CA VAL A 13 4.52 -9.75 -10.68
C VAL A 13 4.42 -11.10 -11.40
N ASN A 14 3.47 -11.95 -11.02
CA ASN A 14 3.18 -13.20 -11.74
C ASN A 14 2.84 -12.94 -13.21
N LYS A 15 2.13 -11.87 -13.52
CA LYS A 15 1.83 -11.51 -14.92
C LYS A 15 3.09 -11.15 -15.71
N ILE A 16 4.06 -10.45 -15.11
CA ILE A 16 5.35 -10.16 -15.74
C ILE A 16 6.04 -11.46 -16.16
N TYR A 17 6.13 -12.43 -15.24
CA TYR A 17 6.70 -13.75 -15.54
C TYR A 17 5.92 -14.51 -16.62
N LEU A 18 4.59 -14.47 -16.59
CA LEU A 18 3.74 -15.11 -17.59
C LEU A 18 3.93 -14.51 -18.99
N TYR A 19 4.20 -13.20 -19.09
CA TYR A 19 4.55 -12.53 -20.35
C TYR A 19 6.02 -12.72 -20.76
N LYS A 20 6.80 -13.50 -19.99
CA LYS A 20 8.23 -13.77 -20.21
C LYS A 20 9.08 -12.50 -20.21
N GLU A 21 8.66 -11.50 -19.44
CA GLU A 21 9.43 -10.28 -19.22
C GLU A 21 10.31 -10.42 -17.98
N ASN A 22 11.35 -9.58 -17.88
CA ASN A 22 12.21 -9.56 -16.70
C ASN A 22 11.66 -8.57 -15.68
N VAL A 23 11.39 -9.05 -14.47
CA VAL A 23 10.96 -8.21 -13.34
C VAL A 23 11.98 -7.11 -13.02
N SER A 24 13.26 -7.33 -13.31
CA SER A 24 14.30 -6.31 -13.17
C SER A 24 14.09 -5.09 -14.06
N ASP A 25 13.31 -5.17 -15.13
CA ASP A 25 13.11 -4.02 -16.04
C ASP A 25 12.04 -3.05 -15.52
N TYR A 26 11.35 -3.43 -14.44
CA TYR A 26 10.24 -2.70 -13.87
C TYR A 26 10.66 -1.77 -12.74
N TYR A 27 10.08 -0.58 -12.74
CA TYR A 27 10.14 0.37 -11.63
C TYR A 27 8.77 0.53 -11.02
N VAL A 28 8.69 0.60 -9.69
CA VAL A 28 7.43 0.79 -8.97
C VAL A 28 7.47 2.08 -8.19
N LEU A 29 6.37 2.83 -8.25
CA LEU A 29 6.11 3.98 -7.40
C LEU A 29 4.91 3.70 -6.50
N ILE A 30 5.12 3.66 -5.19
CA ILE A 30 4.06 3.61 -4.19
C ILE A 30 3.71 5.05 -3.79
N GLY A 31 2.53 5.50 -4.20
CA GLY A 31 2.05 6.86 -3.93
C GLY A 31 1.63 7.12 -2.48
N PRO A 32 1.23 8.36 -2.15
CA PRO A 32 0.72 8.73 -0.83
C PRO A 32 -0.49 7.87 -0.44
N SER A 33 -0.46 7.32 0.77
CA SER A 33 -1.53 6.50 1.32
C SER A 33 -1.72 6.81 2.81
N ILE A 34 -2.70 6.18 3.45
CA ILE A 34 -2.81 6.29 4.90
C ILE A 34 -1.69 5.46 5.56
N GLN A 35 -0.99 6.06 6.51
CA GLN A 35 0.16 5.43 7.17
C GLN A 35 -0.24 4.88 8.54
N SER A 36 0.64 4.07 9.14
CA SER A 36 0.45 3.44 10.46
C SER A 36 0.16 4.45 11.58
N CYS A 37 0.61 5.70 11.45
CA CYS A 37 0.27 6.77 12.39
C CYS A 37 -1.24 7.01 12.52
N CYS A 38 -2.03 6.75 11.47
CA CYS A 38 -3.48 7.03 11.41
C CYS A 38 -4.33 5.84 10.95
N PHE A 39 -3.71 4.75 10.47
CA PHE A 39 -4.42 3.56 10.04
C PHE A 39 -4.51 2.53 11.17
N GLU A 40 -5.54 2.71 11.98
CA GLU A 40 -5.90 1.81 13.08
C GLU A 40 -7.02 0.86 12.64
N ILE A 41 -6.91 -0.42 13.01
CA ILE A 41 -7.92 -1.47 12.84
C ILE A 41 -8.26 -2.10 14.19
N LYS A 42 -9.38 -2.83 14.25
CA LYS A 42 -9.74 -3.67 15.40
C LYS A 42 -9.36 -5.12 15.12
N ASN A 43 -9.48 -5.96 16.15
CA ASN A 43 -9.20 -7.39 16.07
C ASN A 43 -10.07 -8.16 15.05
N ASP A 44 -11.24 -7.64 14.69
CA ASP A 44 -12.23 -8.28 13.80
C ASP A 44 -11.74 -8.51 12.37
N VAL A 45 -10.72 -7.77 11.92
CA VAL A 45 -10.12 -7.91 10.59
C VAL A 45 -8.64 -8.28 10.63
N LEU A 46 -8.09 -8.53 11.82
CA LEU A 46 -6.65 -8.71 12.02
C LEU A 46 -6.08 -9.91 11.26
N GLU A 47 -6.87 -10.99 11.11
CA GLU A 47 -6.48 -12.20 10.38
C GLU A 47 -6.14 -11.94 8.91
N HIS A 48 -6.59 -10.82 8.33
CA HIS A 48 -6.30 -10.45 6.96
C HIS A 48 -4.98 -9.70 6.79
N PHE A 49 -4.25 -9.42 7.86
CA PHE A 49 -3.01 -8.65 7.82
C PHE A 49 -1.82 -9.52 8.20
N ASP A 50 -0.68 -9.25 7.56
CA ASP A 50 0.58 -9.88 7.93
C ASP A 50 1.08 -9.33 9.28
N SER A 51 1.47 -10.24 10.18
CA SER A 51 1.90 -9.94 11.55
C SER A 51 3.16 -9.08 11.62
N ASN A 52 3.97 -9.02 10.56
CA ASN A 52 5.15 -8.16 10.51
C ASN A 52 4.79 -6.69 10.22
N HIS A 53 3.56 -6.42 9.79
CA HIS A 53 3.12 -5.11 9.32
C HIS A 53 2.03 -4.47 10.16
N TYR A 54 1.82 -4.97 11.37
CA TYR A 54 1.01 -4.27 12.36
C TYR A 54 1.62 -4.35 13.75
N ASN A 55 1.32 -3.35 14.56
CA ASN A 55 1.70 -3.33 15.97
C ASN A 55 0.46 -3.12 16.84
N PRO A 56 0.36 -3.81 18.00
CA PRO A 56 -0.69 -3.53 18.97
C PRO A 56 -0.73 -2.06 19.37
N SER A 57 -1.93 -1.59 19.62
CA SER A 57 -2.24 -0.27 20.18
C SER A 57 -3.24 -0.42 21.33
N SER A 58 -3.74 0.69 21.86
CA SER A 58 -4.68 0.66 22.98
C SER A 58 -6.03 0.04 22.60
N ASN A 59 -6.65 -0.69 23.53
CA ASN A 59 -8.03 -1.20 23.45
C ASN A 59 -8.30 -2.20 22.30
N ASP A 60 -7.49 -3.25 22.18
CA ASP A 60 -7.62 -4.31 21.15
C ASP A 60 -7.61 -3.79 19.71
N LYS A 61 -6.77 -2.78 19.50
CA LYS A 61 -6.56 -2.16 18.20
C LYS A 61 -5.14 -2.33 17.74
N TYR A 62 -4.94 -2.17 16.44
CA TYR A 62 -3.65 -2.38 15.80
C TYR A 62 -3.39 -1.26 14.81
N LYS A 63 -2.16 -0.74 14.82
CA LYS A 63 -1.66 0.22 13.83
C LYS A 63 -0.96 -0.55 12.72
N VAL A 64 -1.41 -0.36 11.48
CA VAL A 64 -0.98 -1.16 10.34
C VAL A 64 -0.14 -0.31 9.38
N ASP A 65 1.00 -0.84 8.97
CA ASP A 65 1.82 -0.29 7.91
C ASP A 65 1.50 -0.94 6.56
N LEU A 66 0.63 -0.29 5.79
CA LEU A 66 0.25 -0.78 4.46
C LEU A 66 1.35 -0.61 3.42
N GLN A 67 2.20 0.42 3.54
CA GLN A 67 3.27 0.63 2.55
C GLN A 67 4.40 -0.37 2.79
N GLY A 68 4.80 -0.59 4.05
CA GLY A 68 5.73 -1.65 4.42
C GLY A 68 5.26 -3.01 3.88
N TRP A 69 3.98 -3.34 4.10
CA TRP A 69 3.43 -4.60 3.59
C TRP A 69 3.46 -4.71 2.07
N ALA A 70 3.14 -3.62 1.36
CA ALA A 70 3.21 -3.61 -0.10
C ALA A 70 4.65 -3.77 -0.61
N ILE A 71 5.64 -3.15 0.04
CA ILE A 71 7.06 -3.26 -0.31
C ILE A 71 7.52 -4.70 -0.14
N ASP A 72 7.22 -5.32 1.01
CA ASP A 72 7.64 -6.69 1.29
C ASP A 72 7.01 -7.68 0.30
N GLN A 73 5.73 -7.50 -0.05
CA GLN A 73 5.09 -8.31 -1.10
C GLN A 73 5.80 -8.20 -2.45
N LEU A 74 6.17 -6.98 -2.88
CA LEU A 74 6.87 -6.76 -4.15
C LEU A 74 8.27 -7.36 -4.15
N VAL A 75 9.03 -7.17 -3.05
CA VAL A 75 10.38 -7.71 -2.91
C VAL A 75 10.36 -9.23 -2.85
N CYS A 76 9.49 -9.83 -2.03
CA CYS A 76 9.32 -11.28 -1.97
C CYS A 76 8.87 -11.89 -3.31
N SER A 77 8.19 -11.12 -4.15
CA SER A 77 7.79 -11.54 -5.50
C SER A 77 8.91 -11.41 -6.55
N GLY A 78 10.04 -10.79 -6.22
CA GLY A 78 11.23 -10.72 -7.08
C GLY A 78 11.62 -9.32 -7.56
N LEU A 79 10.92 -8.25 -7.15
CA LEU A 79 11.37 -6.89 -7.45
C LEU A 79 12.57 -6.49 -6.60
N GLU A 80 13.54 -5.82 -7.23
CA GLU A 80 14.65 -5.18 -6.54
C GLU A 80 14.15 -4.01 -5.69
N ARG A 81 14.56 -3.97 -4.42
CA ARG A 81 14.16 -2.95 -3.45
C ARG A 81 14.59 -1.54 -3.87
N GLU A 82 15.66 -1.42 -4.66
CA GLU A 82 16.19 -0.19 -5.21
C GLU A 82 15.29 0.40 -6.31
N LYS A 83 14.45 -0.43 -6.95
CA LYS A 83 13.51 -0.02 -8.00
C LYS A 83 12.11 0.32 -7.46
N ILE A 84 11.91 0.20 -6.15
CA ILE A 84 10.67 0.56 -5.46
C ILE A 84 10.83 1.93 -4.80
N ASN A 85 10.24 2.95 -5.42
CA ASN A 85 10.19 4.30 -4.89
C ASN A 85 8.91 4.50 -4.08
N VAL A 86 9.01 5.15 -2.92
CA VAL A 86 7.90 5.32 -1.99
C VAL A 86 7.74 6.79 -1.64
N ILE A 87 6.54 7.33 -1.87
CA ILE A 87 6.16 8.65 -1.37
C ILE A 87 5.57 8.46 0.03
N ASN A 88 6.44 8.55 1.04
CA ASN A 88 6.07 8.39 2.45
C ASN A 88 5.34 9.64 2.98
N LYS A 89 4.10 9.83 2.51
CA LYS A 89 3.20 10.92 2.93
C LYS A 89 1.88 10.30 3.39
N CYS A 90 1.41 10.73 4.56
CA CYS A 90 0.13 10.27 5.11
C CYS A 90 -1.03 11.13 4.61
N THR A 91 -1.95 10.50 3.89
CA THR A 91 -3.16 11.18 3.38
C THR A 91 -4.08 11.68 4.49
N TYR A 92 -4.04 11.03 5.67
CA TYR A 92 -4.78 11.50 6.84
C TYR A 92 -4.13 12.72 7.51
N CYS A 93 -2.80 12.74 7.67
CA CYS A 93 -2.11 13.84 8.36
C CYS A 93 -2.05 15.13 7.53
N LEU A 94 -1.89 15.02 6.21
CA LEU A 94 -1.68 16.16 5.33
C LEU A 94 -3.01 16.57 4.67
N ASP A 95 -3.89 17.16 5.47
CA ASP A 95 -5.27 17.49 5.09
C ASP A 95 -5.40 18.59 4.03
N THR A 96 -4.43 19.50 3.94
CA THR A 96 -4.34 20.53 2.90
C THR A 96 -3.92 19.99 1.54
N LEU A 97 -3.30 18.81 1.49
CA LEU A 97 -2.77 18.22 0.26
C LEU A 97 -3.55 17.01 -0.25
N TYR A 98 -4.18 16.24 0.65
CA TYR A 98 -4.81 14.96 0.30
C TYR A 98 -6.21 14.82 0.90
N HIS A 99 -7.14 14.28 0.13
CA HIS A 99 -8.38 13.74 0.67
C HIS A 99 -8.11 12.45 1.46
N SER A 100 -8.88 12.22 2.53
CA SER A 100 -8.80 11.00 3.32
C SER A 100 -10.19 10.53 3.72
N TYR A 101 -10.55 9.32 3.27
CA TYR A 101 -11.80 8.68 3.69
C TYR A 101 -11.84 8.42 5.19
N ARG A 102 -10.70 8.08 5.81
CA ARG A 102 -10.62 7.87 7.26
C ARG A 102 -10.90 9.15 8.04
N ARG A 103 -10.56 10.32 7.49
CA ARG A 103 -10.79 11.63 8.11
C ARG A 103 -12.20 12.17 7.84
N ASN A 104 -12.65 12.09 6.59
CA ASN A 104 -13.85 12.80 6.12
C ASN A 104 -15.02 11.87 5.74
N GLY A 105 -14.87 10.56 5.86
CA GLY A 105 -15.92 9.58 5.56
C GLY A 105 -16.44 9.71 4.13
N THR A 106 -17.76 9.64 3.98
CA THR A 106 -18.46 9.78 2.69
C THR A 106 -18.26 11.14 2.03
N ASN A 107 -17.88 12.17 2.80
CA ASN A 107 -17.63 13.52 2.28
C ASN A 107 -16.21 13.69 1.72
N ALA A 108 -15.35 12.68 1.83
CA ALA A 108 -14.01 12.73 1.25
C ALA A 108 -14.08 12.74 -0.29
N GLY A 109 -13.33 13.65 -0.93
CA GLY A 109 -13.01 13.56 -2.36
C GLY A 109 -12.14 12.35 -2.70
N ARG A 110 -11.70 12.25 -3.96
CA ARG A 110 -10.78 11.20 -4.43
C ARG A 110 -9.66 11.84 -5.25
N MET A 111 -8.43 11.40 -5.00
CA MET A 111 -7.29 11.72 -5.85
C MET A 111 -7.15 10.63 -6.92
N TYR A 112 -6.57 10.99 -8.06
CA TYR A 112 -6.23 10.07 -9.13
C TYR A 112 -4.73 9.80 -9.14
N ALA A 113 -4.35 8.54 -9.32
CA ALA A 113 -3.00 8.15 -9.70
C ALA A 113 -3.02 7.84 -11.19
N LEU A 114 -2.15 8.50 -11.96
CA LEU A 114 -2.10 8.40 -13.42
C LEU A 114 -0.67 8.08 -13.85
N ALA A 115 -0.52 7.12 -14.74
CA ALA A 115 0.73 6.76 -15.40
C ALA A 115 0.46 6.52 -16.88
N GLY A 116 1.36 7.01 -17.73
CA GLY A 116 1.26 6.91 -19.18
C GLY A 116 2.48 7.52 -19.84
N TRP A 117 2.60 7.37 -21.16
CA TRP A 117 3.64 7.97 -21.97
C TRP A 117 3.03 9.02 -22.91
N SER A 118 3.79 10.09 -23.18
CA SER A 118 3.46 10.99 -24.28
C SER A 118 3.86 10.33 -25.60
N ASN A 119 2.95 10.32 -26.57
CA ASN A 119 3.27 9.95 -27.95
C ASN A 119 4.03 11.06 -28.67
#